data_AF-A0A379T983-F1
#
_entry.id   AF-A0A379T983-F1
#
_cell.length_a   1.000
_cell.length_b   1.000
_cell.length_c   1.000
_cell.angle_alpha   90.00
_cell.angle_beta   90.00
_cell.angle_gamma   90.00
#
_symmetry.space_group_name_H-M   'P 1'
#
loop_
_entity.id
_entity.type
_entity.pdbx_description
1 polymer ?
#
loop_
_entity_poly.entity_id
_entity_poly.type
_entity_poly.pdbx_seq_one_letter_code
_entity_poly.pdbx_strand_id
1 'polypeptide(L)'
;MTVNQGNQASWLCLASKGVNYWFISDNEMGQGDLTSIAIAKADQQGNCSPYKGDLSITIKGTPLLDASFENISSIFLNKPNGNTVQYCTNTKNYGDFTQMNCLQYFFKNKSIKGVIINQITSN
;
A
#
# COMPACT_ATOMS: atom_id res chain seq x y z
N MET A 1 -1.12 4.66 -19.28
CA MET A 1 -0.55 4.73 -17.92
C MET A 1 -0.92 6.09 -17.35
N THR A 2 -1.62 6.13 -16.21
CA THR A 2 -2.10 7.39 -15.61
C THR A 2 -1.22 7.71 -14.41
N VAL A 3 -0.83 8.98 -14.28
CA VAL A 3 -0.17 9.50 -13.09
C VAL A 3 -1.22 10.24 -12.27
N ASN A 4 -1.50 9.74 -11.07
CA ASN A 4 -2.37 10.39 -10.09
C ASN A 4 -1.51 11.27 -9.19
N GLN A 5 -1.76 12.58 -9.22
CA GLN A 5 -1.07 13.54 -8.36
C GLN A 5 -1.71 13.53 -6.97
N GLY A 6 -1.00 13.02 -5.98
CA GLY A 6 -1.35 13.20 -4.57
C GLY A 6 -0.67 14.43 -4.00
N ASN A 7 -1.08 14.86 -2.81
CA ASN A 7 -0.52 16.03 -2.14
C ASN A 7 0.98 15.89 -1.81
N GLN A 8 1.47 14.66 -1.67
CA GLN A 8 2.85 14.37 -1.25
C GLN A 8 3.66 13.63 -2.33
N ALA A 9 3.01 12.99 -3.29
CA ALA A 9 3.68 12.15 -4.27
C ALA A 9 2.82 11.93 -5.53
N SER A 10 3.49 11.69 -6.65
CA SER A 10 2.86 11.25 -7.89
C SER A 10 2.82 9.72 -7.95
N TRP A 11 1.65 9.16 -8.18
CA TRP A 11 1.45 7.72 -8.22
C TRP A 11 1.18 7.24 -9.64
N LEU A 12 1.94 6.25 -10.10
CA LEU A 12 1.54 5.44 -11.24
C LEU A 12 0.30 4.63 -10.85
N CYS A 13 -0.82 4.76 -11.58
CA CYS A 13 -1.99 3.92 -11.35
C CYS A 13 -2.40 3.02 -12.52
N LEU A 14 -2.63 1.75 -12.20
CA LEU A 14 -3.13 0.71 -13.09
C LEU A 14 -4.38 0.03 -12.50
N ALA A 15 -5.34 -0.31 -13.34
CA ALA A 15 -6.55 -1.05 -12.97
C ALA A 15 -6.57 -2.42 -13.67
N SER A 16 -6.78 -3.48 -12.90
CA SER A 16 -6.84 -4.86 -13.39
C SER A 16 -7.83 -5.67 -12.54
N LYS A 17 -8.72 -6.43 -13.19
CA LYS A 17 -9.68 -7.37 -12.55
C LYS A 17 -10.44 -6.79 -11.34
N GLY A 18 -10.90 -5.54 -11.41
CA GLY A 18 -11.65 -4.89 -10.33
C GLY A 18 -10.78 -4.41 -9.15
N VAL A 19 -9.46 -4.36 -9.32
CA VAL A 19 -8.50 -3.84 -8.35
C VAL A 19 -7.70 -2.71 -8.97
N ASN A 20 -7.52 -1.64 -8.20
CA ASN A 20 -6.61 -0.56 -8.55
C ASN A 20 -5.30 -0.74 -7.80
N TYR A 21 -4.21 -0.50 -8.51
CA TYR A 21 -2.84 -0.61 -8.03
C TYR A 21 -2.14 0.72 -8.25
N TRP A 22 -1.58 1.28 -7.19
CA TRP A 22 -0.77 2.49 -7.26
C TRP A 22 0.66 2.19 -6.84
N PHE A 23 1.60 2.82 -7.52
CA PHE A 23 3.04 2.61 -7.32
C PHE A 23 3.74 3.96 -7.20
N ILE A 24 4.66 4.07 -6.25
CA ILE A 24 5.69 5.11 -6.23
C ILE A 24 7.04 4.43 -6.31
N SER A 25 7.88 4.91 -7.22
CA SER A 25 9.32 4.76 -7.12
C SER A 25 9.89 6.12 -6.73
N ASP A 26 10.47 6.20 -5.53
CA ASP A 26 11.18 7.40 -5.10
C ASP A 26 12.59 7.33 -5.71
N ASN A 27 12.87 8.21 -6.66
CA ASN A 27 14.14 8.18 -7.39
C ASN A 27 15.31 8.74 -6.57
N GLU A 28 15.07 9.67 -5.64
CA GLU A 28 16.15 10.28 -4.85
C GLU A 28 16.51 9.39 -3.66
N MET A 29 15.52 9.06 -2.84
CA MET A 29 15.74 8.33 -1.59
C MET A 29 15.58 6.81 -1.74
N GLY A 30 14.80 6.37 -2.72
CA GLY A 30 14.61 4.96 -3.05
C GLY A 30 15.58 4.43 -4.11
N GLN A 31 16.50 5.26 -4.61
CA GLN A 31 17.49 4.88 -5.65
C GLN A 31 16.86 4.27 -6.93
N GLY A 32 15.62 4.64 -7.23
CA GLY A 32 14.87 4.09 -8.37
C GLY A 32 14.16 2.76 -8.08
N ASP A 33 14.22 2.27 -6.84
CA ASP A 33 13.42 1.13 -6.40
C ASP A 33 11.97 1.54 -6.11
N LEU A 34 11.07 0.55 -6.12
CA LEU A 34 9.69 0.71 -5.73
C LEU A 34 9.61 0.88 -4.21
N THR A 35 9.16 2.06 -3.76
CA THR A 35 9.10 2.40 -2.32
C THR A 35 7.70 2.25 -1.76
N SER A 36 6.66 2.42 -2.57
CA SER A 36 5.28 2.33 -2.12
C SER A 36 4.37 1.62 -3.08
N ILE A 37 3.47 0.81 -2.52
CA ILE A 37 2.40 0.11 -3.23
C ILE A 37 1.10 0.37 -2.48
N ALA A 38 0.09 0.89 -3.18
CA ALA A 38 -1.29 0.88 -2.70
C ALA A 38 -2.11 -0.08 -3.56
N ILE A 39 -3.00 -0.83 -2.92
CA ILE A 39 -3.89 -1.79 -3.55
C ILE A 39 -5.28 -1.58 -2.97
N ALA A 40 -6.29 -1.38 -3.81
CA ALA A 40 -7.66 -1.22 -3.34
C ALA A 40 -8.66 -1.91 -4.26
N LYS A 41 -9.71 -2.50 -3.66
CA LYS A 41 -10.86 -2.97 -4.43
C LYS A 41 -11.53 -1.76 -5.06
N ALA A 42 -11.69 -1.81 -6.38
CA ALA A 42 -12.31 -0.74 -7.13
C ALA A 42 -13.84 -0.93 -7.05
N ASP A 43 -14.52 -0.11 -6.25
CA ASP A 43 -16.00 -0.08 -6.27
C ASP A 43 -16.50 0.46 -7.65
N GLN A 44 -15.68 1.29 -8.31
CA GLN A 44 -15.75 1.67 -9.73
C GLN A 44 -14.32 1.80 -10.26
N GLN A 45 -14.13 1.60 -11.57
CA GLN A 45 -12.84 1.81 -12.22
C GLN A 45 -12.47 3.29 -12.06
N GLY A 46 -11.67 3.61 -11.04
CA GLY A 46 -11.18 4.96 -10.79
C GLY A 46 -10.34 5.43 -11.99
N ASN A 47 -9.75 6.63 -11.89
CA ASN A 47 -8.96 7.25 -12.97
C ASN A 47 -7.65 6.49 -13.35
N CYS A 48 -7.49 5.24 -12.91
CA CYS A 48 -6.37 4.39 -13.19
C CYS A 48 -6.43 3.83 -14.61
N SER A 49 -5.27 3.75 -15.27
CA SER A 49 -5.21 3.21 -16.63
C SER A 49 -5.57 1.72 -16.64
N PRO A 50 -6.48 1.26 -17.51
CA PRO A 50 -6.77 -0.17 -17.62
C PRO A 50 -5.53 -0.92 -18.10
N TYR A 51 -5.17 -1.97 -17.37
CA TYR A 51 -4.13 -2.91 -17.74
C TYR A 51 -4.78 -4.20 -18.25
N LYS A 52 -4.45 -4.60 -19.48
CA LYS A 52 -5.07 -5.76 -20.13
C LYS A 52 -4.45 -7.09 -19.73
N GLY A 53 -3.26 -7.07 -19.12
CA GLY A 53 -2.60 -8.27 -18.61
C GLY A 53 -3.06 -8.62 -17.21
N ASP A 54 -2.57 -9.76 -16.72
CA ASP A 54 -2.76 -10.17 -15.34
C ASP A 54 -1.75 -9.46 -14.45
N LEU A 55 -2.25 -8.57 -13.59
CA LEU A 55 -1.47 -7.93 -12.54
C LEU A 55 -1.86 -8.54 -11.19
N SER A 56 -0.87 -9.12 -10.51
CA SER A 56 -1.02 -9.65 -9.16
C SER A 56 0.19 -9.25 -8.33
N ILE A 57 -0.06 -8.81 -7.09
CA ILE A 57 0.99 -8.48 -6.14
C ILE A 57 0.89 -9.48 -4.99
N THR A 58 2.02 -10.00 -4.54
CA THR A 58 2.09 -10.86 -3.36
C THR A 58 3.28 -10.42 -2.54
N ILE A 59 3.06 -10.28 -1.24
CA ILE A 59 4.12 -9.97 -0.28
C ILE A 59 4.17 -11.13 0.70
N LYS A 60 5.36 -11.71 0.86
CA LYS A 60 5.53 -12.90 1.69
C LYS A 60 5.12 -12.60 3.14
N GLY A 61 4.16 -13.37 3.64
CA GLY A 61 3.68 -13.25 5.02
C GLY A 61 2.79 -12.02 5.28
N THR A 62 2.43 -11.24 4.25
CA THR A 62 1.55 -10.08 4.41
C THR A 62 0.22 -10.34 3.72
N PRO A 63 -0.87 -10.48 4.48
CA PRO A 63 -2.21 -10.53 3.89
C PRO A 63 -2.54 -9.23 3.16
N LEU A 64 -3.17 -9.35 1.98
CA LEU A 64 -3.60 -8.20 1.19
C LEU A 64 -5.13 -8.07 1.23
N LEU A 65 -5.78 -7.95 0.08
CA LEU A 65 -7.21 -7.63 -0.03
C LEU A 65 -8.19 -8.75 0.34
N ASP A 66 -7.73 -10.01 0.36
CA ASP A 66 -8.61 -11.19 0.56
C ASP A 66 -8.54 -11.77 1.97
N ALA A 67 -7.80 -11.13 2.87
CA ALA A 67 -7.79 -11.54 4.27
C ALA A 67 -9.06 -11.11 5.01
N SER A 68 -9.47 -11.94 5.97
CA SER A 68 -10.55 -11.58 6.90
C SER A 68 -10.08 -10.51 7.89
N PHE A 69 -11.02 -9.73 8.42
CA PHE A 69 -10.73 -8.79 9.49
C PHE A 69 -10.16 -9.49 10.72
N GLU A 70 -10.59 -10.73 11.01
CA GLU A 70 -10.09 -11.55 12.11
C GLU A 70 -8.60 -11.91 11.90
N ASN A 71 -8.22 -12.35 10.69
CA ASN A 71 -6.82 -12.66 10.36
C ASN A 71 -5.94 -11.42 10.53
N ILE A 72 -6.39 -10.28 10.00
CA ILE A 72 -5.69 -9.01 10.14
C ILE A 72 -5.61 -8.58 11.60
N SER A 73 -6.72 -8.66 12.35
CA SER A 73 -6.77 -8.31 13.76
C SER A 73 -5.86 -9.16 14.62
N SER A 74 -5.63 -10.43 14.25
CA SER A 74 -4.72 -11.33 14.98
C SER A 74 -3.24 -10.98 14.80
N ILE A 75 -2.88 -10.24 13.74
CA ILE A 75 -1.51 -9.76 13.52
C ILE A 75 -1.19 -8.60 14.47
N PHE A 76 -2.20 -7.89 14.95
CA PHE A 76 -2.02 -6.70 15.77
C PHE A 76 -2.18 -7.01 17.26
N LEU A 77 -1.30 -6.43 18.07
CA LEU A 77 -1.36 -6.50 19.53
C LEU A 77 -2.69 -5.95 20.09
N ASN A 78 -3.24 -4.93 19.42
CA ASN A 78 -4.53 -4.34 19.74
C ASN A 78 -5.46 -4.44 18.53
N LYS A 79 -6.73 -4.77 18.77
CA LYS A 79 -7.74 -4.77 17.71
C LYS A 79 -7.87 -3.37 17.11
N PRO A 80 -7.92 -3.24 15.77
CA PRO A 80 -8.19 -1.96 15.12
C PRO A 80 -9.47 -1.35 15.66
N ASN A 81 -9.40 -0.12 16.18
CA ASN A 81 -10.57 0.65 16.56
C ASN A 81 -10.79 1.76 15.53
N GLY A 82 -11.48 1.43 14.44
CA GLY A 82 -11.78 2.37 13.35
C GLY A 82 -11.69 1.75 11.97
N ASN A 83 -11.78 2.61 10.95
CA ASN A 83 -11.73 2.21 9.54
C ASN A 83 -10.30 2.11 8.99
N THR A 84 -9.29 2.42 9.79
CA THR A 84 -7.89 2.37 9.37
C THR A 84 -7.03 1.83 10.50
N VAL A 85 -6.06 0.98 10.16
CA VAL A 85 -4.97 0.58 11.06
C VAL A 85 -3.65 0.73 10.33
N GLN A 86 -2.64 1.21 11.03
CA GLN A 86 -1.31 1.40 10.49
C GLN A 86 -0.29 0.82 11.47
N TYR A 87 0.69 0.12 10.93
CA TYR A 87 1.86 -0.34 11.65
C TYR A 87 3.09 0.18 10.94
N CYS A 88 4.03 0.75 11.68
CA CYS A 88 5.30 1.18 11.14
C CYS A 88 6.43 0.66 12.02
N THR A 89 7.50 0.21 11.39
CA THR A 89 8.71 -0.23 12.08
C THR A 89 9.94 0.41 11.46
N ASN A 90 10.81 0.93 12.33
CA ASN A 90 12.13 1.39 11.90
C ASN A 90 12.94 0.17 11.52
N THR A 91 13.38 0.13 10.28
CA THR A 91 14.02 -1.07 9.73
C THR A 91 15.53 -0.93 9.77
N LYS A 92 16.07 0.22 9.38
CA LYS A 92 17.51 0.51 9.36
C LYS A 92 17.77 2.00 9.48
N ASN A 93 18.91 2.34 10.08
CA ASN A 93 19.53 3.65 9.93
C ASN A 93 20.64 3.51 8.88
N TYR A 94 20.63 4.36 7.85
CA TYR A 94 21.67 4.43 6.83
C TYR A 94 22.34 5.81 6.90
N GLY A 95 23.51 5.88 7.54
CA GLY A 95 24.11 7.17 7.87
C GLY A 95 23.16 7.99 8.78
N ASP A 96 22.82 9.20 8.33
CA ASP A 96 21.89 10.10 9.03
C ASP A 96 20.41 9.83 8.70
N PHE A 97 20.12 8.90 7.79
CA PHE A 97 18.77 8.61 7.36
C PHE A 97 18.15 7.48 8.18
N THR A 98 16.89 7.65 8.58
CA THR A 98 16.06 6.59 9.17
C THR A 98 15.11 6.04 8.11
N GLN A 99 15.13 4.72 7.92
CA GLN A 99 14.18 4.02 7.07
C GLN A 99 13.09 3.37 7.92
N MET A 100 11.84 3.61 7.52
CA MET A 100 10.64 3.11 8.16
C MET A 100 9.78 2.34 7.16
N ASN A 101 9.41 1.11 7.52
CA ASN A 101 8.47 0.32 6.76
C ASN A 101 7.10 0.39 7.42
N CYS A 102 6.10 0.81 6.64
CA CYS A 102 4.74 0.96 7.08
C CYS A 102 3.79 0.06 6.30
N LEU A 103 2.85 -0.53 7.01
CA LEU A 103 1.74 -1.31 6.49
C LEU A 103 0.44 -0.71 7.02
N GLN A 104 -0.45 -0.31 6.12
CA GLN A 104 -1.70 0.34 6.46
C GLN A 104 -2.86 -0.38 5.79
N TYR A 105 -3.90 -0.72 6.56
CA TYR A 105 -5.14 -1.30 6.04
C TYR A 105 -6.30 -0.33 6.22
N PHE A 106 -7.19 -0.33 5.23
CA PHE A 106 -8.44 0.41 5.23
C PHE A 106 -9.60 -0.56 5.24
N PHE A 107 -10.53 -0.37 6.16
CA PHE A 107 -11.69 -1.22 6.37
C PHE A 107 -12.98 -0.46 6.09
N LYS A 108 -13.97 -1.19 5.57
CA LYS A 108 -15.37 -0.75 5.48
C LYS A 108 -16.24 -1.93 5.89
N ASN A 109 -17.09 -1.78 6.90
CA ASN A 109 -17.95 -2.84 7.42
C ASN A 109 -17.18 -4.13 7.74
N LYS A 110 -16.01 -4.02 8.41
CA LYS A 110 -15.11 -5.15 8.71
C LYS A 110 -14.58 -5.91 7.48
N SER A 111 -14.65 -5.34 6.29
CA SER A 111 -14.00 -5.87 5.09
C SER A 111 -12.83 -4.98 4.69
N ILE A 112 -11.70 -5.59 4.30
CA ILE A 112 -10.55 -4.85 3.78
C ILE A 112 -10.93 -4.26 2.42
N LYS A 113 -10.73 -2.95 2.28
CA LYS A 113 -10.98 -2.20 1.03
C LYS A 113 -9.70 -1.71 0.40
N GLY A 114 -8.67 -1.47 1.20
CA GLY A 114 -7.37 -1.07 0.70
C GLY A 114 -6.24 -1.49 1.62
N VAL A 115 -5.07 -1.63 1.03
CA VAL A 115 -3.79 -1.83 1.72
C VAL A 115 -2.77 -0.89 1.10
N ILE A 116 -1.96 -0.27 1.94
CA ILE A 116 -0.79 0.49 1.53
C ILE A 116 0.43 -0.13 2.23
N ILE A 117 1.46 -0.43 1.44
CA ILE A 117 2.78 -0.81 1.91
C ILE A 117 3.75 0.27 1.47
N ASN A 118 4.46 0.87 2.43
CA ASN A 118 5.41 1.94 2.17
C ASN A 118 6.75 1.63 2.84
N GLN A 119 7.81 1.99 2.15
CA GLN A 119 9.13 2.20 2.71
C GLN A 119 9.43 3.69 2.59
N ILE A 120 9.54 4.35 3.73
CA ILE A 120 9.74 5.79 3.85
C ILE A 120 11.15 5.99 4.38
N THR A 121 11.90 6.91 3.78
CA THR A 121 13.20 7.32 4.29
C THR A 121 13.12 8.80 4.69
N SER A 122 13.58 9.11 5.91
CA SER A 122 13.62 10.48 6.44
C SER A 122 14.99 10.81 6.99
N ASN A 123 15.35 12.10 6.97
CA ASN A 123 16.39 12.68 7.82
C ASN A 123 15.86 12.92 9.25
#